data_AF-E3HCE0-F1
#
_entry.id   AF-E3HCE0-F1
#
_cell.length_a   1.000
_cell.length_b   1.000
_cell.length_c   1.000
_cell.angle_alpha   90.00
_cell.angle_beta   90.00
_cell.angle_gamma   90.00
#
_symmetry.space_group_name_H-M   'P 1'
#
loop_
_entity.id
_entity.type
_entity.pdbx_description
1 polymer ?
#
loop_
_entity_poly.entity_id
_entity_poly.type
_entity_poly.pdbx_seq_one_letter_code
_entity_poly.pdbx_strand_id
1 'polypeptide(L)'
;MKKFLLSVIISSFLVSCMTVKNDRAIKSKESSENSVLLSEKITDIDPIDYLKSLAINPDNPVVVEPVDSKTWIKEEDLAKLMAQIESDEPASPVVSILSSYYPFNKQSTVGNEAMFMVEGYIVGQYPPKLCSVYYFHVDVDYYRGWWSSQE
;
A
#
# COMPACT_ATOMS: atom_id res chain seq x y z
N MET A 1 -24.04 72.31 -11.28
CA MET A 1 -24.37 71.18 -12.17
C MET A 1 -23.67 69.94 -11.64
N LYS A 2 -24.45 68.90 -11.28
CA LYS A 2 -23.99 67.58 -10.83
C LYS A 2 -23.57 66.71 -12.04
N LYS A 3 -22.60 65.80 -11.83
CA LYS A 3 -22.65 64.34 -12.11
C LYS A 3 -21.22 63.77 -11.97
N PHE A 4 -20.88 63.10 -10.87
CA PHE A 4 -21.08 61.66 -10.52
C PHE A 4 -20.02 60.71 -11.10
N LEU A 5 -19.36 59.98 -10.18
CA LEU A 5 -18.41 58.89 -10.39
C LEU A 5 -18.99 57.78 -11.27
N LEU A 6 -18.11 57.02 -11.97
CA LEU A 6 -18.17 55.56 -11.93
C LEU A 6 -16.82 54.91 -12.25
N SER A 7 -16.37 54.08 -11.31
CA SER A 7 -15.30 53.09 -11.42
C SER A 7 -15.70 51.99 -12.42
N VAL A 8 -14.75 51.52 -13.25
CA VAL A 8 -14.89 50.25 -13.97
C VAL A 8 -13.68 49.37 -13.64
N ILE A 9 -13.95 48.39 -12.77
CA ILE A 9 -13.11 47.23 -12.51
C ILE A 9 -13.33 46.29 -13.69
N ILE A 10 -12.30 46.04 -14.51
CA ILE A 10 -12.35 44.95 -15.50
C ILE A 10 -11.79 43.70 -14.83
N SER A 11 -12.74 42.86 -14.40
CA SER A 11 -12.58 41.45 -14.10
C SER A 11 -11.88 40.73 -15.25
N SER A 12 -10.82 39.99 -14.95
CA SER A 12 -10.26 38.97 -15.84
C SER A 12 -10.35 37.60 -15.14
N PHE A 13 -11.58 37.20 -14.84
CA PHE A 13 -11.94 35.78 -14.78
C PHE A 13 -12.09 35.31 -16.22
N LEU A 14 -11.20 34.44 -16.71
CA LEU A 14 -11.46 33.45 -17.76
C LEU A 14 -10.16 32.71 -18.17
N VAL A 15 -9.56 31.94 -17.25
CA VAL A 15 -8.80 30.73 -17.65
C VAL A 15 -8.88 29.71 -16.50
N SER A 16 -9.99 28.99 -16.39
CA SER A 16 -9.96 27.68 -15.71
C SER A 16 -11.23 26.91 -16.01
N CYS A 17 -11.27 26.19 -17.14
CA CYS A 17 -12.31 25.16 -17.30
C CYS A 17 -11.93 23.99 -18.22
N MET A 18 -10.66 23.86 -18.63
CA MET A 18 -10.24 22.76 -19.53
C MET A 18 -9.14 21.83 -18.99
N THR A 19 -8.70 22.00 -17.74
CA THR A 19 -7.64 21.16 -17.15
C THR A 19 -8.12 20.15 -16.10
N VAL A 20 -9.42 19.80 -16.08
CA VAL A 20 -9.97 18.84 -15.09
C VAL A 20 -10.32 17.48 -15.71
N LYS A 21 -10.40 17.39 -17.05
CA LYS A 21 -10.79 16.14 -17.74
C LYS A 21 -9.61 15.26 -18.14
N ASN A 22 -8.39 15.80 -18.15
CA ASN A 22 -7.20 15.06 -18.58
C ASN A 22 -6.55 14.25 -17.45
N ASP A 23 -6.62 14.73 -16.21
CA ASP A 23 -5.98 14.07 -15.06
C ASP A 23 -6.64 12.74 -14.69
N ARG A 24 -7.96 12.60 -14.87
CA ARG A 24 -8.66 11.32 -14.63
C ARG A 24 -8.29 10.26 -15.65
N ALA A 25 -8.14 10.64 -16.92
CA ALA A 25 -7.79 9.70 -17.98
C ALA A 25 -6.34 9.23 -17.90
N ILE A 26 -5.43 10.11 -17.43
CA ILE A 26 -4.03 9.78 -17.15
C ILE A 26 -3.94 8.87 -15.92
N LYS A 27 -4.62 9.20 -14.80
CA LYS A 27 -4.70 8.31 -13.63
C LYS A 27 -5.29 6.95 -13.94
N SER A 28 -6.31 6.87 -14.80
CA SER A 28 -6.94 5.59 -15.15
C SER A 28 -6.05 4.71 -16.02
N LYS A 29 -5.24 5.31 -16.92
CA LYS A 29 -4.30 4.55 -17.76
C LYS A 29 -3.09 4.07 -16.98
N GLU A 30 -2.53 4.91 -16.12
CA GLU A 30 -1.39 4.58 -15.26
C GLU A 30 -1.78 3.53 -14.19
N SER A 31 -3.04 3.57 -13.72
CA SER A 31 -3.62 2.53 -12.86
C SER A 31 -3.84 1.20 -13.58
N SER A 32 -4.15 1.19 -14.88
CA SER A 32 -4.43 -0.02 -15.65
C SER A 32 -3.17 -0.70 -16.20
N GLU A 33 -2.11 0.07 -16.48
CA GLU A 33 -0.82 -0.49 -16.91
C GLU A 33 -0.04 -1.05 -15.72
N ASN A 34 -0.23 -0.48 -14.51
CA ASN A 34 0.32 -1.06 -13.28
C ASN A 34 -0.38 -2.36 -12.88
N SER A 35 -1.66 -2.59 -13.22
CA SER A 35 -2.40 -3.75 -12.68
C SER A 35 -1.98 -5.12 -13.24
N VAL A 36 -1.38 -5.16 -14.43
CA VAL A 36 -0.95 -6.43 -15.09
C VAL A 36 0.52 -6.76 -14.78
N LEU A 37 1.28 -5.81 -14.23
CA LEU A 37 2.71 -5.95 -13.91
C LEU A 37 2.99 -6.36 -12.44
N LEU A 38 1.96 -6.59 -11.61
CA LEU A 38 2.12 -6.63 -10.15
C LEU A 38 2.40 -8.03 -9.57
N SER A 39 1.99 -9.13 -10.20
CA SER A 39 2.31 -10.49 -9.73
C SER A 39 3.73 -10.92 -10.09
N GLU A 40 4.16 -10.76 -11.35
CA GLU A 40 5.51 -11.13 -11.77
C GLU A 40 6.60 -10.25 -11.13
N LYS A 41 6.25 -9.05 -10.65
CA LYS A 41 7.26 -8.10 -10.15
C LYS A 41 7.52 -8.18 -8.65
N ILE A 42 6.57 -8.66 -7.83
CA ILE A 42 6.81 -8.77 -6.39
C ILE A 42 7.76 -9.93 -6.06
N THR A 43 7.64 -11.05 -6.78
CA THR A 43 8.46 -12.25 -6.57
C THR A 43 9.93 -12.06 -6.95
N ASP A 44 10.22 -11.05 -7.77
CA ASP A 44 11.58 -10.67 -8.19
C ASP A 44 12.29 -9.74 -7.19
N ILE A 45 11.59 -9.25 -6.16
CA ILE A 45 12.11 -8.33 -5.15
C ILE A 45 12.48 -9.14 -3.90
N ASP A 46 13.61 -8.83 -3.26
CA ASP A 46 13.91 -9.43 -1.95
C ASP A 46 12.80 -9.09 -0.92
N PRO A 47 12.28 -10.04 -0.13
CA PRO A 47 11.17 -9.78 0.80
C PRO A 47 11.42 -8.63 1.77
N ILE A 48 12.66 -8.43 2.23
CA ILE A 48 13.01 -7.34 3.13
C ILE A 48 13.09 -6.01 2.39
N ASP A 49 13.58 -6.00 1.16
CA ASP A 49 13.57 -4.79 0.34
C ASP A 49 12.14 -4.39 -0.07
N TYR A 50 11.26 -5.37 -0.30
CA TYR A 50 9.83 -5.12 -0.46
C TYR A 50 9.23 -4.49 0.81
N LEU A 51 9.49 -5.06 1.99
CA LEU A 51 9.03 -4.48 3.26
C LEU A 51 9.50 -3.04 3.46
N LYS A 52 10.78 -2.75 3.19
CA LYS A 52 11.32 -1.38 3.23
C LYS A 52 10.62 -0.46 2.23
N SER A 53 10.25 -0.97 1.05
CA SER A 53 9.57 -0.18 0.03
C SER A 53 8.20 0.33 0.51
N LEU A 54 7.53 -0.42 1.39
CA LEU A 54 6.26 -0.01 1.99
C LEU A 54 6.43 1.20 2.93
N ALA A 55 7.60 1.39 3.54
CA ALA A 55 7.87 2.54 4.40
C ALA A 55 8.14 3.84 3.62
N ILE A 56 8.37 3.78 2.30
CA ILE A 56 8.72 4.96 1.48
C ILE A 56 7.54 5.92 1.33
N ASN A 57 6.31 5.39 1.25
CA ASN A 57 5.12 6.20 0.96
C ASN A 57 3.90 5.69 1.74
N PRO A 58 3.92 5.78 3.09
CA PRO A 58 2.97 5.08 3.96
C PRO A 58 1.51 5.48 3.77
N ASP A 59 1.25 6.65 3.18
CA ASP A 59 -0.10 7.15 2.89
C ASP A 59 -0.78 6.50 1.69
N ASN A 60 -0.04 5.73 0.89
CA ASN A 60 -0.55 5.14 -0.34
C ASN A 60 -0.61 3.61 -0.22
N PRO A 61 -1.82 3.01 -0.18
CA PRO A 61 -1.97 1.56 -0.18
C PRO A 61 -1.36 0.91 -1.41
N VAL A 62 -0.64 -0.19 -1.20
CA VAL A 62 -0.03 -0.98 -2.27
C VAL A 62 -0.97 -2.12 -2.63
N VAL A 63 -1.34 -2.18 -3.91
CA VAL A 63 -2.22 -3.23 -4.43
C VAL A 63 -1.37 -4.39 -4.94
N VAL A 64 -1.68 -5.61 -4.51
CA VAL A 64 -0.90 -6.81 -4.82
C VAL A 64 -1.82 -7.91 -5.35
N GLU A 65 -1.38 -8.60 -6.40
CA GLU A 65 -2.04 -9.81 -6.89
C GLU A 65 -1.65 -11.01 -6.01
N PRO A 66 -2.59 -11.91 -5.66
CA PRO A 66 -2.24 -13.10 -4.90
C PRO A 66 -1.20 -13.97 -5.60
N VAL A 67 -0.13 -14.31 -4.87
CA VAL A 67 0.96 -15.18 -5.33
C VAL A 67 1.19 -16.31 -4.31
N ASP A 68 1.81 -17.40 -4.78
CA ASP A 68 2.34 -18.42 -3.88
C ASP A 68 3.54 -17.86 -3.11
N SER A 69 3.33 -17.58 -1.82
CA SER A 69 4.36 -17.00 -0.96
C SER A 69 5.61 -17.86 -0.84
N LYS A 70 5.52 -19.19 -0.98
CA LYS A 70 6.65 -20.12 -0.83
C LYS A 70 7.63 -20.03 -2.00
N THR A 71 7.20 -19.46 -3.13
CA THR A 71 8.08 -19.20 -4.27
C THR A 71 8.95 -17.95 -4.09
N TRP A 72 8.60 -17.09 -3.12
CA TRP A 72 9.17 -15.76 -2.93
C TRP A 72 9.83 -15.59 -1.55
N ILE A 73 9.11 -15.90 -0.48
CA ILE A 73 9.60 -15.77 0.91
C ILE A 73 10.21 -17.10 1.32
N LYS A 74 11.49 -17.09 1.71
CA LYS A 74 12.22 -18.27 2.18
C LYS A 74 12.35 -18.26 3.70
N GLU A 75 12.72 -19.41 4.28
CA GLU A 75 12.95 -19.54 5.72
C GLU A 75 13.99 -18.55 6.26
N GLU A 76 15.05 -18.29 5.50
CA GLU A 76 16.09 -17.30 5.85
C GLU A 76 15.59 -15.85 5.94
N ASP A 77 14.50 -15.53 5.24
CA ASP A 77 13.89 -14.20 5.28
C ASP A 77 12.95 -14.06 6.47
N LEU A 78 12.38 -15.16 6.96
CA LEU A 78 11.50 -15.14 8.12
C LEU A 78 12.21 -14.62 9.36
N ALA A 79 13.48 -14.99 9.59
CA ALA A 79 14.24 -14.45 10.71
C ALA A 79 14.38 -12.92 10.64
N LYS A 80 14.59 -12.38 9.43
CA LYS A 80 14.69 -10.94 9.19
C LYS A 80 13.33 -10.25 9.37
N LEU A 81 12.25 -10.86 8.89
CA LEU A 81 10.87 -10.35 9.04
C LEU A 81 10.43 -10.38 10.51
N MET A 82 10.70 -11.47 11.21
CA MET A 82 10.43 -11.62 12.65
C MET A 82 11.13 -10.57 13.50
N ALA A 83 12.31 -10.10 13.08
CA ALA A 83 13.00 -8.99 13.74
C ALA A 83 12.31 -7.63 13.56
N GLN A 84 11.37 -7.49 12.62
CA GLN A 84 10.67 -6.23 12.32
C GLN A 84 9.28 -6.14 12.95
N ILE A 85 8.72 -7.24 13.50
CA ILE A 85 7.29 -7.33 13.87
C ILE A 85 6.82 -6.35 14.96
N GLU A 86 7.74 -5.79 15.74
CA GLU A 86 7.45 -4.77 16.75
C GLU A 86 7.71 -3.33 16.27
N SER A 87 8.01 -3.14 14.98
CA SER A 87 8.25 -1.81 14.44
C SER A 87 6.96 -1.02 14.31
N ASP A 88 6.92 0.15 14.95
CA ASP A 88 5.86 1.15 14.84
C ASP A 88 6.09 2.15 13.70
N GLU A 89 7.14 1.97 12.89
CA GLU A 89 7.41 2.85 11.74
C GLU A 89 6.25 2.79 10.74
N PRO A 90 5.75 3.94 10.23
CA PRO A 90 4.65 3.95 9.28
C PRO A 90 4.97 3.17 8.00
N ALA A 91 4.00 2.40 7.50
CA ALA A 91 4.12 1.68 6.24
C ALA A 91 2.82 1.73 5.42
N SER A 92 2.97 1.59 4.10
CA SER A 92 1.86 1.46 3.18
C SER A 92 1.08 0.19 3.46
N PRO A 93 -0.24 0.26 3.64
CA PRO A 93 -1.03 -0.94 3.82
C PRO A 93 -1.11 -1.74 2.52
N VAL A 94 -0.95 -3.06 2.62
CA VAL A 94 -1.09 -3.97 1.49
C VAL A 94 -2.55 -4.38 1.30
N VAL A 95 -3.00 -4.35 0.05
CA VAL A 95 -4.37 -4.65 -0.35
C VAL A 95 -4.34 -5.65 -1.49
N SER A 96 -5.07 -6.76 -1.37
CA SER A 96 -5.25 -7.68 -2.49
C SER A 96 -6.07 -7.01 -3.60
N ILE A 97 -5.74 -7.26 -4.88
CA ILE A 97 -6.60 -6.89 -6.02
C ILE A 97 -8.03 -7.44 -5.90
N LEU A 98 -8.22 -8.51 -5.10
CA LEU A 98 -9.52 -9.14 -4.88
C LEU A 98 -10.35 -8.42 -3.80
N SER A 99 -9.77 -7.45 -3.11
CA SER A 99 -10.46 -6.68 -2.08
C SER A 99 -11.45 -5.70 -2.71
N SER A 100 -12.68 -5.67 -2.21
CA SER A 100 -13.65 -4.59 -2.48
C SER A 100 -13.42 -3.36 -1.60
N TYR A 101 -12.51 -3.46 -0.62
CA TYR A 101 -12.16 -2.39 0.30
C TYR A 101 -10.79 -1.79 -0.06
N TYR A 102 -10.73 -0.46 -0.06
CA TYR A 102 -9.50 0.30 -0.22
C TYR A 102 -9.30 1.22 1.01
N PRO A 103 -8.20 1.09 1.76
CA PRO A 103 -7.99 1.76 3.04
C PRO A 103 -7.57 3.24 2.86
N PHE A 104 -8.50 4.07 2.39
CA PHE A 104 -8.24 5.52 2.22
C PHE A 104 -7.85 6.18 3.56
N ASN A 105 -6.75 6.95 3.54
CA ASN A 105 -6.24 7.69 4.69
C ASN A 105 -5.95 6.80 5.92
N LYS A 106 -5.55 5.54 5.67
CA LYS A 106 -5.09 4.62 6.71
C LYS A 106 -3.65 4.24 6.41
N GLN A 107 -2.85 4.20 7.45
CA GLN A 107 -1.48 3.69 7.42
C GLN A 107 -1.44 2.37 8.18
N SER A 108 -0.47 1.53 7.81
CA SER A 108 -0.04 0.39 8.59
C SER A 108 1.26 0.74 9.32
N THR A 109 1.91 -0.27 9.89
CA THR A 109 3.29 -0.17 10.38
C THR A 109 4.16 -1.22 9.72
N VAL A 110 5.47 -0.99 9.71
CA VAL A 110 6.45 -1.98 9.24
C VAL A 110 6.28 -3.30 9.99
N GLY A 111 6.00 -3.27 11.30
CA GLY A 111 5.73 -4.48 12.07
C GLY A 111 4.49 -5.24 11.60
N ASN A 112 3.39 -4.52 11.35
CA ASN A 112 2.16 -5.13 10.84
C ASN A 112 2.36 -5.75 9.45
N GLU A 113 3.04 -5.06 8.54
CA GLU A 113 3.31 -5.59 7.21
C GLU A 113 4.31 -6.76 7.25
N ALA A 114 5.30 -6.73 8.14
CA ALA A 114 6.20 -7.87 8.35
C ALA A 114 5.43 -9.11 8.83
N MET A 115 4.53 -8.97 9.80
CA MET A 115 3.70 -10.08 10.25
C MET A 115 2.73 -10.55 9.17
N PHE A 116 2.20 -9.64 8.35
CA PHE A 116 1.35 -9.98 7.21
C PHE A 116 2.11 -10.83 6.17
N MET A 117 3.38 -10.52 5.93
CA MET A 117 4.27 -11.35 5.10
C MET A 117 4.55 -12.71 5.74
N VAL A 118 4.82 -12.76 7.05
CA VAL A 118 5.03 -14.02 7.80
C VAL A 118 3.78 -14.90 7.77
N GLU A 119 2.58 -14.35 8.02
CA GLU A 119 1.33 -15.09 7.89
C GLU A 119 1.16 -15.59 6.45
N GLY A 120 1.50 -14.76 5.46
CA GLY A 120 1.52 -15.16 4.05
C GLY A 120 2.33 -16.42 3.81
N TYR A 121 3.56 -16.47 4.33
CA TYR A 121 4.42 -17.65 4.28
C TYR A 121 3.80 -18.84 5.01
N ILE A 122 3.19 -18.66 6.19
CA ILE A 122 2.58 -19.74 6.97
C ILE A 122 1.44 -20.40 6.19
N VAL A 123 0.56 -19.59 5.59
CA VAL A 123 -0.62 -20.10 4.86
C VAL A 123 -0.30 -20.50 3.41
N GLY A 124 0.88 -20.13 2.90
CA GLY A 124 1.32 -20.44 1.54
C GLY A 124 0.81 -19.46 0.47
N GLN A 125 0.24 -18.31 0.87
CA GLN A 125 -0.31 -17.32 -0.06
C GLN A 125 -0.05 -15.91 0.44
N TYR A 126 0.44 -15.04 -0.45
CA TYR A 126 0.56 -13.61 -0.18
C TYR A 126 -0.30 -12.80 -1.16
N PRO A 127 -1.11 -11.83 -0.69
CA PRO A 127 -1.38 -11.53 0.71
C PRO A 127 -2.27 -12.62 1.37
N PRO A 128 -2.09 -12.93 2.68
CA PRO A 128 -2.85 -13.98 3.39
C PRO A 128 -4.32 -13.62 3.65
N LYS A 129 -4.65 -12.33 3.55
CA LYS A 129 -6.00 -11.75 3.66
C LYS A 129 -6.16 -10.62 2.65
N LEU A 130 -7.38 -10.08 2.53
CA LEU A 130 -7.70 -9.07 1.52
C LEU A 130 -7.05 -7.70 1.78
N CYS A 131 -6.75 -7.35 3.02
CA CYS A 131 -6.13 -6.07 3.39
C CYS A 131 -5.44 -6.18 4.76
N SER A 132 -4.22 -5.65 4.87
CA SER A 132 -3.40 -5.69 6.09
C SER A 132 -3.94 -4.85 7.25
N VAL A 133 -4.81 -3.85 7.00
CA VAL A 133 -5.33 -2.95 8.05
C VAL A 133 -6.61 -3.46 8.71
N TYR A 134 -7.46 -4.18 7.96
CA TYR A 134 -8.82 -4.52 8.42
C TYR A 134 -8.99 -5.99 8.79
N TYR A 135 -8.17 -6.87 8.20
CA TYR A 135 -8.30 -8.32 8.37
C TYR A 135 -7.18 -8.92 9.21
N PHE A 136 -6.35 -8.08 9.81
CA PHE A 136 -5.21 -8.47 10.62
C PHE A 136 -5.44 -8.09 12.08
N HIS A 137 -5.72 -9.07 12.93
CA HIS A 137 -5.58 -8.90 14.37
C HIS A 137 -4.11 -9.17 14.70
N VAL A 138 -3.39 -8.10 15.01
CA VAL A 138 -1.98 -8.14 15.37
C VAL A 138 -1.84 -8.86 16.71
N ASP A 139 -1.50 -10.14 16.68
CA ASP A 139 -1.10 -10.91 17.85
C ASP A 139 0.38 -11.26 17.75
N VAL A 140 1.23 -10.32 18.19
CA VAL A 140 2.69 -10.49 18.17
C VAL A 140 3.11 -11.74 18.95
N ASP A 141 2.41 -12.06 20.05
CA ASP A 141 2.73 -13.21 20.89
C ASP A 141 2.44 -14.52 20.17
N TYR A 142 1.37 -14.58 19.36
CA TYR A 142 1.10 -15.71 18.48
C TYR A 142 2.25 -15.96 17.50
N TYR A 143 2.72 -14.94 16.78
CA TYR A 143 3.81 -15.10 15.80
C TYR A 143 5.14 -15.45 16.46
N ARG A 144 5.43 -14.91 17.65
CA ARG A 144 6.58 -15.31 18.47
C ARG A 144 6.51 -16.77 18.87
N GLY A 145 5.37 -17.21 19.40
CA GLY A 145 5.17 -18.60 19.80
C GLY A 145 5.31 -19.56 18.62
N TRP A 146 4.76 -19.19 17.46
CA TRP A 146 4.93 -19.94 16.23
C TRP A 146 6.40 -20.02 15.81
N TRP A 147 7.13 -18.89 15.78
CA TRP A 147 8.54 -18.85 15.39
C TRP A 147 9.42 -19.71 16.30
N SER A 148 9.23 -19.59 17.62
CA SER A 148 9.95 -20.42 18.61
C SER A 148 9.63 -21.93 18.52
N SER A 149 8.55 -22.32 17.83
CA SER A 149 8.22 -23.74 17.60
C SER A 149 8.88 -24.34 16.36
N GLN A 150 9.60 -23.53 15.56
CA GLN A 150 10.31 -23.99 14.36
C GLN A 150 11.76 -24.45 14.66
N GLU A 151 12.24 -24.25 15.90
CA GLU A 151 13.55 -24.70 16.41
C GLU A 151 13.46 -26.07 17.08
#